data_AF-A0A645CHB7-F1
#
_entry.id   AF-A0A645CHB7-F1
#
_cell.length_a   1.000
_cell.length_b   1.000
_cell.length_c   1.000
_cell.angle_alpha   90.00
_cell.angle_beta   90.00
_cell.angle_gamma   90.00
#
_symmetry.space_group_name_H-M   'P 1'
#
loop_
_entity.id
_entity.type
_entity.pdbx_description
1 polymer ?
#
loop_
_entity_poly.entity_id
_entity_poly.type
_entity_poly.pdbx_seq_one_letter_code
_entity_poly.pdbx_strand_id
1 'polypeptide(L)'
;MRLVEEAKYKQIVILTHDITFLLSIQQCCDKNNVSYQTTTLRKLQNEAGYVQNNVPWIGMTVKKRVSYLRNELQSIEKAYKLLQSGNIDKQEEYEKSAKLWCEQLRETWERMIEEVLFNNSVQRFSPAIQTQRLKNALFTKDLYQEVENGMSNCSNWVHDRAAGLGEAIPNPDELLEYLEACNSFQKSNKPK
;
A
#
# COMPACT_ATOMS: atom_id res chain seq x y z
N MET A 1 21.62 18.75 -2.29
CA MET A 1 21.05 18.42 -3.64
C MET A 1 20.52 19.73 -4.20
N ARG A 2 21.10 20.23 -5.30
CA ARG A 2 20.93 21.62 -5.76
C ARG A 2 19.47 22.08 -5.84
N LEU A 3 18.55 21.23 -6.32
CA LEU A 3 17.13 21.58 -6.42
C LEU A 3 16.51 21.93 -5.05
N VAL A 4 16.82 21.20 -3.99
CA VAL A 4 16.25 21.49 -2.64
C VAL A 4 16.89 22.71 -1.99
N GLU A 5 18.16 23.00 -2.29
CA GLU A 5 18.83 24.21 -1.83
C GLU A 5 18.22 25.46 -2.47
N GLU A 6 17.98 25.42 -3.78
CA GLU A 6 17.34 26.50 -4.53
C GLU A 6 15.87 26.70 -4.10
N ALA A 7 15.18 25.63 -3.70
CA ALA A 7 13.78 25.68 -3.25
C ALA A 7 13.58 26.54 -1.98
N LYS A 8 14.65 26.82 -1.23
CA LYS A 8 14.61 27.74 -0.08
C LYS A 8 14.41 29.20 -0.48
N TYR A 9 14.79 29.55 -1.72
CA TYR A 9 14.80 30.93 -2.19
C TYR A 9 13.76 31.22 -3.26
N LYS A 10 13.24 30.18 -3.94
CA LYS A 10 12.21 30.31 -4.98
C LYS A 10 11.36 29.05 -5.06
N GLN A 11 10.16 29.20 -5.61
CA GLN A 11 9.30 28.07 -5.92
C GLN A 11 9.95 27.19 -7.00
N ILE A 12 9.96 25.88 -6.77
CA ILE A 12 10.44 24.90 -7.74
C ILE A 12 9.33 23.89 -7.97
N VAL A 13 8.97 23.73 -9.24
CA VAL A 13 8.01 22.72 -9.70
C VAL A 13 8.81 21.64 -10.43
N ILE A 14 8.63 20.39 -10.00
CA ILE A 14 9.34 19.24 -10.56
C ILE A 14 8.31 18.30 -11.18
N LEU A 15 8.46 18.04 -12.47
CA LEU A 15 7.70 17.02 -13.19
C LEU A 15 8.62 15.83 -13.44
N THR A 16 8.28 14.67 -12.91
CA THR A 16 9.10 13.46 -13.04
C THR A 16 8.23 12.22 -13.23
N HIS A 17 8.70 11.30 -14.07
CA HIS A 17 8.18 9.93 -14.16
C HIS A 17 9.00 8.94 -13.30
N ASP A 18 10.14 9.39 -12.77
CA ASP A 18 11.01 8.60 -11.92
C ASP A 18 10.59 8.75 -10.45
N ILE A 19 10.02 7.67 -9.91
CA ILE A 19 9.59 7.57 -8.51
C ILE A 19 10.79 7.62 -7.56
N THR A 20 11.93 7.03 -7.93
CA THR A 20 13.16 7.03 -7.12
C THR A 20 13.68 8.45 -6.96
N PHE A 21 13.63 9.24 -8.04
CA PHE A 21 13.96 10.65 -7.99
C PHE A 21 12.99 11.44 -7.10
N LEU A 22 11.68 11.23 -7.23
CA LEU A 22 10.67 11.85 -6.36
C LEU A 22 10.94 11.57 -4.87
N LEU A 23 11.15 10.30 -4.52
CA LEU A 23 11.43 9.88 -3.14
C LEU A 23 12.74 10.51 -2.62
N SER A 24 13.77 10.57 -3.47
CA SER A 24 15.05 11.21 -3.13
C SER A 24 14.90 12.71 -2.86
N ILE A 25 14.07 13.41 -3.64
CA ILE A 25 13.77 14.83 -3.42
C ILE A 25 13.04 15.02 -2.08
N GLN A 26 12.01 14.23 -1.81
CA GLN A 26 11.23 14.29 -0.55
C GLN A 26 12.13 14.07 0.66
N GLN A 27 12.98 13.04 0.63
CA GLN A 27 13.96 12.79 1.69
C GLN A 27 14.93 13.96 1.89
N CYS A 28 15.36 14.61 0.81
CA CYS A 28 16.26 15.76 0.90
C CYS A 28 15.54 16.99 1.45
N CYS A 29 14.27 17.22 1.09
CA CYS A 29 13.42 18.26 1.66
C CYS A 29 13.25 18.06 3.17
N ASP A 30 12.89 16.85 3.62
CA ASP A 30 12.72 16.52 5.04
C ASP A 30 14.01 16.79 5.83
N LYS A 31 15.16 16.37 5.31
CA LYS A 31 16.48 16.62 5.94
C LYS A 31 16.84 18.12 6.01
N ASN A 32 16.33 18.92 5.09
CA ASN A 32 16.63 20.35 5.00
C ASN A 32 15.51 21.26 5.55
N ASN A 33 14.46 20.67 6.14
CA ASN A 33 13.25 21.37 6.60
C ASN A 33 12.63 22.26 5.52
N VAL A 34 12.58 21.78 4.27
CA VAL A 34 11.92 22.46 3.15
C VAL A 34 10.53 21.87 2.98
N SER A 35 9.49 22.71 3.00
CA SER A 35 8.11 22.27 2.78
C SER A 35 7.91 21.87 1.31
N TYR A 36 7.11 20.83 1.08
CA TYR A 36 6.76 20.39 -0.26
C TYR A 36 5.32 19.86 -0.31
N GLN A 37 4.78 19.84 -1.53
CA GLN A 37 3.55 19.15 -1.88
C GLN A 37 3.83 18.17 -3.00
N THR A 38 3.08 17.07 -3.06
CA THR A 38 3.24 16.05 -4.09
C THR A 38 1.88 15.73 -4.68
N THR A 39 1.80 15.83 -6.00
CA THR A 39 0.60 15.56 -6.80
C THR A 39 0.95 14.58 -7.91
N THR A 40 0.03 13.69 -8.25
CA THR A 40 0.17 12.79 -9.39
C THR A 40 -0.60 13.34 -10.58
N LEU A 41 0.08 13.57 -11.70
CA LEU A 41 -0.57 13.88 -12.97
C LEU A 41 -0.76 12.59 -13.75
N ARG A 42 -1.97 12.33 -14.22
CA ARG A 42 -2.26 11.23 -15.14
C ARG A 42 -2.61 11.74 -16.53
N LYS A 43 -2.23 10.93 -17.52
CA LYS A 43 -2.75 11.02 -18.88
C LYS A 43 -3.84 9.97 -19.03
N LEU A 44 -5.04 10.39 -19.37
CA LEU A 44 -6.13 9.49 -19.73
C LEU A 44 -6.30 9.59 -21.25
N GLN A 45 -5.98 8.49 -21.95
CA GLN A 45 -5.96 8.44 -23.42
C GLN A 45 -5.10 9.57 -24.04
N ASN A 46 -5.74 10.55 -24.70
CA ASN A 46 -5.07 11.68 -25.35
C ASN A 46 -5.04 12.96 -24.51
N GLU A 47 -5.67 12.97 -23.34
CA GLU A 47 -5.75 14.16 -22.49
C GLU A 47 -4.83 14.03 -21.28
N ALA A 48 -3.93 15.00 -21.13
CA ALA A 48 -3.02 15.12 -20.00
C ALA A 48 -3.51 16.21 -19.04
N GLY A 49 -3.14 16.13 -17.76
CA GLY A 49 -3.46 17.15 -16.77
C GLY A 49 -4.48 16.72 -15.71
N TYR A 50 -4.87 15.44 -15.68
CA TYR A 50 -5.73 14.91 -14.62
C TYR A 50 -4.94 14.84 -13.31
N VAL A 51 -5.27 15.76 -12.41
CA VAL A 51 -4.70 15.84 -11.06
C VAL A 51 -5.36 14.77 -10.20
N GLN A 52 -4.61 13.73 -9.84
CA GLN A 52 -4.97 12.83 -8.76
C GLN A 52 -4.25 13.30 -7.50
N ASN A 53 -5.00 13.90 -6.57
CA ASN A 53 -4.50 14.41 -5.29
C ASN A 53 -4.02 13.33 -4.31
N ASN A 54 -4.04 12.06 -4.72
CA ASN A 54 -3.61 10.94 -3.90
C ASN A 54 -2.18 10.52 -4.28
N VAL A 55 -1.39 10.24 -3.24
CA VAL A 55 -0.07 9.61 -3.40
C VAL A 55 -0.28 8.27 -4.11
N PRO A 56 0.53 7.93 -5.13
CA PRO A 56 0.45 6.63 -5.79
C PRO A 56 0.56 5.51 -4.75
N TRP A 57 -0.11 4.38 -5.00
CA TRP A 57 -0.13 3.23 -4.08
C TRP A 57 1.27 2.86 -3.51
N ILE A 58 2.29 2.90 -4.37
CA ILE A 58 3.71 2.65 -4.03
C ILE A 58 4.25 3.63 -2.95
N GLY A 59 3.79 4.89 -2.95
CA GLY A 59 4.21 5.91 -1.98
C GLY A 59 3.33 6.00 -0.73
N MET A 60 2.24 5.22 -0.64
CA MET A 60 1.35 5.28 0.52
C MET A 60 1.98 4.59 1.75
N THR A 61 1.80 5.19 2.93
CA THR A 61 2.13 4.57 4.21
C THR A 61 1.15 3.44 4.52
N VAL A 62 1.53 2.53 5.42
CA VAL A 62 0.65 1.43 5.85
C VAL A 62 -0.70 1.96 6.34
N LYS A 63 -0.70 3.04 7.14
CA LYS A 63 -1.93 3.68 7.64
C LYS A 63 -2.87 4.11 6.50
N LYS A 64 -2.30 4.75 5.47
CA LYS A 64 -3.08 5.21 4.31
C LYS A 64 -3.60 4.04 3.49
N ARG A 65 -2.81 2.98 3.31
CA ARG A 65 -3.22 1.75 2.61
C ARG A 65 -4.38 1.05 3.33
N VAL A 66 -4.30 0.89 4.65
CA VAL A 66 -5.40 0.32 5.46
C VAL A 66 -6.68 1.15 5.33
N SER A 67 -6.57 2.49 5.32
CA SER A 67 -7.74 3.35 5.11
C SER A 67 -8.33 3.21 3.70
N TYR A 68 -7.48 3.07 2.68
CA TYR A 68 -7.91 2.86 1.30
C TYR A 68 -8.63 1.51 1.15
N LEU A 69 -8.01 0.42 1.64
CA LEU A 69 -8.59 -0.92 1.60
C LEU A 69 -9.93 -1.00 2.32
N ARG A 70 -10.08 -0.28 3.45
CA ARG A 70 -11.37 -0.18 4.15
C ARG A 70 -12.47 0.45 3.29
N ASN A 71 -12.14 1.49 2.53
CA ASN A 71 -13.09 2.15 1.64
C ASN A 71 -13.44 1.25 0.44
N GLU A 72 -12.45 0.60 -0.16
CA GLU A 72 -12.68 -0.35 -1.26
C GLU A 72 -13.54 -1.54 -0.82
N LEU A 73 -13.35 -2.03 0.41
CA LEU A 73 -14.14 -3.12 0.97
C LEU A 73 -15.65 -2.78 1.01
N GLN A 74 -16.02 -1.53 1.30
CA GLN A 74 -17.43 -1.11 1.26
C GLN A 74 -18.05 -1.22 -0.15
N SER A 75 -17.24 -1.01 -1.19
CA SER A 75 -17.67 -1.19 -2.58
C SER A 75 -17.82 -2.67 -2.91
N ILE A 76 -16.88 -3.51 -2.44
CA ILE A 76 -16.92 -4.97 -2.59
C ILE A 76 -18.15 -5.56 -1.86
N GLU A 77 -18.47 -5.10 -0.65
CA GLU A 77 -19.67 -5.50 0.09
C GLU A 77 -20.96 -5.21 -0.69
N LYS A 78 -21.03 -4.04 -1.35
CA LYS A 78 -22.19 -3.68 -2.18
C LYS A 78 -22.28 -4.59 -3.40
N ALA A 79 -21.17 -4.86 -4.07
CA ALA A 79 -21.13 -5.79 -5.21
C ALA A 79 -21.57 -7.19 -4.79
N TYR A 80 -21.08 -7.68 -3.64
CA TYR A 80 -21.44 -8.98 -3.09
C TYR A 80 -22.94 -9.12 -2.80
N LYS A 81 -23.56 -8.10 -2.20
CA LYS A 81 -25.03 -8.07 -1.93
C LYS A 81 -25.88 -8.09 -3.20
N LEU A 82 -25.33 -7.66 -4.33
CA LEU A 82 -26.01 -7.65 -5.63
C LEU A 82 -25.84 -8.95 -6.42
N LEU A 83 -25.10 -9.92 -5.88
CA LEU A 83 -24.98 -11.26 -6.45
C LEU A 83 -26.34 -11.97 -6.31
N GLN A 84 -26.98 -12.20 -7.45
CA GLN A 84 -28.18 -13.00 -7.57
C GLN A 84 -27.88 -14.23 -8.42
N SER A 85 -28.61 -15.31 -8.18
CA SER A 85 -28.48 -16.55 -8.96
C SER A 85 -28.65 -16.26 -10.46
N GLY A 86 -27.64 -16.60 -11.27
CA GLY A 86 -27.67 -16.46 -12.73
C GLY A 86 -27.00 -15.21 -13.30
N ASN A 87 -26.41 -14.34 -12.48
CA ASN A 87 -25.66 -13.17 -12.96
C ASN A 87 -24.15 -13.39 -12.91
N ILE A 88 -23.65 -14.19 -13.87
CA ILE A 88 -22.24 -14.61 -13.97
C ILE A 88 -21.30 -13.40 -14.11
N ASP A 89 -21.68 -12.38 -14.88
CA ASP A 89 -20.86 -11.18 -15.09
C ASP A 89 -20.59 -10.43 -13.77
N LYS A 90 -21.61 -10.30 -12.91
CA LYS A 90 -21.46 -9.69 -11.59
C LYS A 90 -20.63 -10.54 -10.64
N GLN A 91 -20.73 -11.86 -10.77
CA GLN A 91 -19.86 -12.76 -10.03
C GLN A 91 -18.41 -12.50 -10.43
N GLU A 92 -18.08 -12.55 -11.71
CA GLU A 92 -16.72 -12.26 -12.22
C GLU A 92 -16.18 -10.90 -11.77
N GLU A 93 -17.01 -9.85 -11.80
CA GLU A 93 -16.64 -8.52 -11.32
C GLU A 93 -16.25 -8.56 -9.83
N TYR A 94 -17.06 -9.22 -9.01
CA TYR A 94 -16.74 -9.44 -7.61
C TYR A 94 -15.43 -10.22 -7.42
N GLU A 95 -15.21 -11.30 -8.16
CA GLU A 95 -13.99 -12.11 -8.06
C GLU A 95 -12.75 -11.27 -8.37
N LYS A 96 -12.81 -10.48 -9.44
CA LYS A 96 -11.72 -9.59 -9.87
C LYS A 96 -11.44 -8.51 -8.81
N SER A 97 -12.48 -7.89 -8.25
CA SER A 97 -12.33 -6.89 -7.19
C SER A 97 -11.76 -7.47 -5.90
N ALA A 98 -12.27 -8.62 -5.45
CA ALA A 98 -11.78 -9.30 -4.24
C ALA A 98 -10.32 -9.75 -4.39
N LYS A 99 -9.95 -10.26 -5.58
CA LYS A 99 -8.57 -10.63 -5.90
C LYS A 99 -7.62 -9.44 -5.83
N LEU A 100 -7.94 -8.35 -6.53
CA LEU A 100 -7.14 -7.13 -6.52
C LEU A 100 -6.99 -6.57 -5.09
N TRP A 101 -8.06 -6.62 -4.31
CA TRP A 101 -8.04 -6.19 -2.91
C TRP A 101 -7.08 -7.05 -2.06
N CYS A 102 -7.08 -8.38 -2.24
CA CYS A 102 -6.16 -9.28 -1.55
C CYS A 102 -4.70 -9.04 -1.97
N GLU A 103 -4.44 -8.80 -3.25
CA GLU A 103 -3.12 -8.40 -3.75
C GLU A 103 -2.62 -7.12 -3.04
N GLN A 104 -3.47 -6.11 -2.97
CA GLN A 104 -3.14 -4.85 -2.29
C GLN A 104 -2.97 -5.03 -0.76
N LEU A 105 -3.76 -5.89 -0.11
CA LEU A 105 -3.54 -6.20 1.31
C LEU A 105 -2.19 -6.90 1.53
N ARG A 106 -1.82 -7.84 0.67
CA ARG A 106 -0.50 -8.50 0.71
C ARG A 106 0.64 -7.51 0.54
N GLU A 107 0.53 -6.59 -0.41
CA GLU A 107 1.51 -5.51 -0.57
C GLU A 107 1.56 -4.58 0.66
N THR A 108 0.45 -4.43 1.37
CA THR A 108 0.39 -3.64 2.62
C THR A 108 1.16 -4.33 3.74
N TRP A 109 1.07 -5.65 3.85
CA TRP A 109 1.93 -6.44 4.75
C TRP A 109 3.42 -6.30 4.40
N GLU A 110 3.79 -6.31 3.12
CA GLU A 110 5.18 -6.05 2.72
C GLU A 110 5.67 -4.66 3.15
N ARG A 111 4.83 -3.62 2.95
CA ARG A 111 5.16 -2.27 3.41
C ARG A 111 5.23 -2.18 4.93
N MET A 112 4.48 -3.01 5.65
CA MET A 112 4.54 -3.11 7.11
C MET A 112 5.88 -3.63 7.61
N ILE A 113 6.51 -4.57 6.89
CA ILE A 113 7.86 -5.03 7.22
C ILE A 113 8.86 -3.86 7.14
N GLU A 114 8.81 -3.07 6.07
CA GLU A 114 9.68 -1.89 5.89
C GLU A 114 9.39 -0.80 6.95
N GLU A 115 8.13 -0.40 7.10
CA GLU A 115 7.72 0.77 7.90
C GLU A 115 7.71 0.48 9.40
N VAL A 116 7.27 -0.70 9.80
CA VAL A 116 6.96 -1.05 11.19
C VAL A 116 8.05 -1.94 11.78
N LEU A 117 8.31 -3.13 11.20
CA LEU A 117 9.26 -4.08 11.78
C LEU A 117 10.70 -3.59 11.72
N PHE A 118 11.11 -3.07 10.57
CA PHE A 118 12.45 -2.52 10.38
C PHE A 118 12.54 -1.02 10.66
N ASN A 119 11.46 -0.39 11.16
CA ASN A 119 11.45 1.04 11.48
C ASN A 119 12.03 1.91 10.35
N ASN A 120 11.67 1.62 9.09
CA ASN A 120 12.18 2.32 7.91
C ASN A 120 13.72 2.29 7.77
N SER A 121 14.39 1.26 8.30
CA SER A 121 15.83 1.03 8.12
C SER A 121 16.18 0.57 6.71
N VAL A 122 15.32 -0.26 6.12
CA VAL A 122 15.41 -0.73 4.74
C VAL A 122 14.12 -0.34 4.06
N GLN A 123 14.22 0.43 2.97
CA GLN A 123 13.09 0.89 2.19
C GLN A 123 13.38 0.67 0.71
N ARG A 124 12.38 0.20 -0.04
CA ARG A 124 12.51 0.12 -1.50
C ARG A 124 12.78 1.51 -2.08
N PHE A 125 13.66 1.55 -3.08
CA PHE A 125 14.10 2.78 -3.77
C PHE A 125 14.86 3.79 -2.89
N SER A 126 15.21 3.45 -1.64
CA SER A 126 16.15 4.28 -0.87
C SER A 126 17.59 3.89 -1.21
N PRO A 127 18.47 4.84 -1.56
CA PRO A 127 19.88 4.55 -1.84
C PRO A 127 20.70 4.25 -0.58
N ALA A 128 20.13 4.45 0.62
CA ALA A 128 20.87 4.34 1.88
C ALA A 128 20.10 3.52 2.92
N ILE A 129 20.78 2.53 3.50
CA ILE A 129 20.28 1.77 4.66
C ILE A 129 20.41 2.65 5.91
N GLN A 130 19.30 2.89 6.61
CA GLN A 130 19.27 3.73 7.83
C GLN A 130 19.59 2.88 9.07
N THR A 131 20.87 2.52 9.23
CA THR A 131 21.34 1.62 10.31
C THR A 131 21.00 2.10 11.72
N GLN A 132 20.97 3.41 11.96
CA GLN A 132 20.62 3.97 13.28
C GLN A 132 19.16 3.69 13.68
N ARG A 133 18.25 3.54 12.71
CA ARG A 133 16.84 3.25 12.99
C ARG A 133 16.61 1.82 13.48
N LEU A 134 17.57 0.91 13.24
CA LEU A 134 17.52 -0.48 13.73
C LEU A 134 17.54 -0.57 15.25
N LYS A 135 18.03 0.46 15.95
CA LYS A 135 18.00 0.53 17.42
C LYS A 135 16.58 0.40 17.99
N ASN A 136 15.58 0.86 17.25
CA ASN A 136 14.17 0.82 17.63
C ASN A 136 13.35 -0.12 16.72
N ALA A 137 14.00 -0.96 15.92
CA ALA A 137 13.32 -1.99 15.13
C ALA A 137 12.78 -3.08 16.05
N LEU A 138 11.60 -3.61 15.72
CA LEU A 138 10.84 -4.49 16.62
C LEU A 138 10.94 -5.98 16.29
N PHE A 139 11.64 -6.34 15.21
CA PHE A 139 11.62 -7.70 14.66
C PHE A 139 11.89 -8.83 15.68
N THR A 140 10.95 -9.76 15.81
CA THR A 140 11.05 -11.01 16.57
C THR A 140 10.49 -12.18 15.76
N LYS A 141 10.77 -13.43 16.17
CA LYS A 141 10.20 -14.63 15.53
C LYS A 141 8.67 -14.68 15.65
N ASP A 142 8.12 -14.23 16.77
CA ASP A 142 6.67 -14.22 16.99
C ASP A 142 5.98 -13.23 16.03
N LEU A 143 6.56 -12.04 15.87
CA LEU A 143 6.07 -11.06 14.91
C LEU A 143 6.22 -11.53 13.46
N TYR A 144 7.26 -12.30 13.14
CA TYR A 144 7.38 -12.95 11.84
C TYR A 144 6.20 -13.91 11.60
N GLN A 145 5.84 -14.74 12.58
CA GLN A 145 4.73 -15.69 12.43
C GLN A 145 3.40 -14.97 12.23
N GLU A 146 3.16 -13.87 12.93
CA GLU A 146 1.97 -13.04 12.73
C GLU A 146 1.90 -12.46 11.31
N VAL A 147 3.03 -11.96 10.79
CA VAL A 147 3.12 -11.46 9.40
C VAL A 147 2.90 -12.58 8.40
N GLU A 148 3.55 -13.74 8.59
CA GLU A 148 3.41 -14.91 7.72
C GLU A 148 1.95 -15.39 7.66
N ASN A 149 1.26 -15.44 8.80
CA ASN A 149 -0.16 -15.78 8.87
C ASN A 149 -1.02 -14.75 8.12
N GLY A 150 -0.80 -13.45 8.36
CA GLY A 150 -1.54 -12.39 7.68
C GLY A 150 -1.32 -12.35 6.16
N MET A 151 -0.10 -12.63 5.71
CA MET A 151 0.23 -12.74 4.29
C MET A 151 -0.35 -14.00 3.65
N SER A 152 -0.42 -15.12 4.36
CA SER A 152 -0.96 -16.39 3.86
C SER A 152 -2.45 -16.29 3.56
N ASN A 153 -3.22 -15.62 4.42
CA ASN A 153 -4.65 -15.36 4.19
C ASN A 153 -4.91 -14.65 2.85
N CYS A 154 -4.01 -13.75 2.45
CA CYS A 154 -4.11 -13.03 1.18
C CYS A 154 -3.58 -13.87 0.00
N SER A 155 -2.52 -14.64 0.23
CA SER A 155 -1.75 -15.34 -0.83
C SER A 155 -2.56 -16.43 -1.53
N ASN A 156 -3.55 -17.04 -0.84
CA ASN A 156 -4.49 -18.00 -1.44
C ASN A 156 -5.32 -17.39 -2.60
N TRP A 157 -5.35 -16.06 -2.73
CA TRP A 157 -6.16 -15.33 -3.70
C TRP A 157 -5.34 -14.60 -4.76
N VAL A 158 -4.02 -14.55 -4.62
CA VAL A 158 -3.09 -13.77 -5.47
C VAL A 158 -2.57 -14.58 -6.66
N HIS A 159 -2.47 -15.90 -6.55
CA HIS A 159 -1.87 -16.76 -7.58
C HIS A 159 -2.87 -17.31 -8.60
N ASP A 160 -2.35 -17.76 -9.76
CA ASP A 160 -3.10 -18.51 -10.76
C ASP A 160 -3.61 -19.82 -10.14
N ARG A 161 -4.92 -20.05 -10.19
CA ARG A 161 -5.54 -21.18 -9.51
C ARG A 161 -5.56 -22.38 -10.44
N ALA A 162 -4.96 -23.49 -9.98
CA ALA A 162 -5.34 -24.78 -10.53
C ALA A 162 -6.84 -24.99 -10.28
N ALA A 163 -7.61 -25.24 -11.34
CA ALA A 163 -9.08 -25.33 -11.33
C ALA A 163 -9.70 -26.40 -10.41
N GLY A 164 -8.94 -27.00 -9.50
CA GLY A 164 -9.33 -28.14 -8.66
C GLY A 164 -9.44 -27.88 -7.15
N LEU A 165 -9.06 -26.70 -6.65
CA LEU A 165 -9.29 -26.33 -5.25
C LEU A 165 -10.58 -25.52 -5.16
N GLY A 166 -11.69 -26.18 -4.83
CA GLY A 166 -13.02 -25.60 -4.67
C GLY A 166 -13.17 -24.65 -3.48
N GLU A 167 -12.16 -23.85 -3.18
CA GLU A 167 -12.22 -22.82 -2.14
C GLU A 167 -13.00 -21.60 -2.66
N ALA A 168 -14.13 -21.32 -2.01
CA ALA A 168 -15.02 -20.21 -2.32
C ALA A 168 -14.32 -18.87 -2.09
N ILE A 169 -14.55 -17.92 -3.00
CA ILE A 169 -14.01 -16.56 -2.94
C ILE A 169 -14.34 -15.93 -1.59
N PRO A 170 -13.37 -15.25 -0.94
CA PRO A 170 -13.55 -14.79 0.40
C PRO A 170 -14.71 -13.82 0.39
N ASN A 171 -15.66 -14.04 1.29
CA ASN A 171 -16.79 -13.14 1.44
C ASN A 171 -16.33 -11.82 2.12
N PRO A 172 -17.15 -10.76 2.09
CA PRO A 172 -16.73 -9.48 2.66
C PRO A 172 -16.39 -9.52 4.16
N ASP A 173 -16.99 -10.42 4.94
CA ASP A 173 -16.68 -10.57 6.38
C ASP A 173 -15.27 -11.16 6.57
N GLU A 174 -14.89 -12.16 5.77
CA GLU A 174 -13.52 -12.71 5.76
C GLU A 174 -12.49 -11.64 5.35
N LEU A 175 -12.79 -10.85 4.31
CA LEU A 175 -11.94 -9.73 3.91
C LEU A 175 -11.79 -8.69 5.04
N LEU A 176 -12.88 -8.40 5.76
CA LEU A 176 -12.84 -7.50 6.92
C LEU A 176 -11.93 -8.03 8.02
N GLU A 177 -12.02 -9.33 8.34
CA GLU A 177 -11.13 -9.98 9.32
C GLU A 177 -9.65 -9.84 8.92
N TYR A 178 -9.33 -10.06 7.65
CA TYR A 178 -7.96 -9.91 7.13
C TYR A 178 -7.46 -8.47 7.28
N LEU A 179 -8.32 -7.48 7.00
CA LEU A 179 -7.99 -6.07 7.16
C LEU A 179 -7.77 -5.70 8.63
N GLU A 180 -8.60 -6.20 9.54
CA GLU A 180 -8.49 -5.89 10.96
C GLU A 180 -7.28 -6.57 11.62
N ALA A 181 -6.88 -7.77 11.17
CA ALA A 181 -5.62 -8.37 11.55
C ALA A 181 -4.42 -7.47 11.19
N CYS A 182 -4.39 -6.97 9.94
CA CYS A 182 -3.36 -6.03 9.48
C CYS A 182 -3.37 -4.72 10.27
N ASN A 183 -4.55 -4.11 10.47
CA ASN A 183 -4.72 -2.87 11.22
C ASN A 183 -4.31 -3.01 12.69
N SER A 184 -4.62 -4.14 13.32
CA SER A 184 -4.29 -4.43 14.71
C SER A 184 -2.79 -4.59 14.89
N PHE A 185 -2.14 -5.38 14.02
CA PHE A 185 -0.69 -5.52 14.02
C PHE A 185 0.00 -4.15 13.88
N GLN A 186 -0.47 -3.32 12.95
CA GLN A 186 0.07 -1.97 12.75
C GLN A 186 -0.01 -1.10 14.01
N LYS A 187 -1.11 -1.19 14.75
CA LYS A 187 -1.35 -0.36 15.93
C LYS A 187 -0.53 -0.82 17.13
N SER A 188 -0.44 -2.13 17.33
CA SER A 188 0.27 -2.74 18.47
C SER A 188 1.79 -2.61 18.35
N ASN A 189 2.32 -2.62 17.13
CA ASN A 189 3.76 -2.73 16.88
C ASN A 189 4.40 -1.44 16.38
N LYS A 190 3.93 -0.24 16.78
CA LYS A 190 4.59 0.99 16.31
C LYS A 190 5.97 1.18 16.94
N PRO A 191 7.05 1.34 16.14
CA PRO A 191 8.36 1.67 16.69
C PRO A 191 8.30 3.02 17.42
N LYS A 192 8.96 3.08 18.58
CA LYS A 192 9.05 4.26 19.44
C LYS A 192 10.17 5.22 18.99
#